data_AF-A0A7C5T4V3-F1
#
_entry.id   AF-A0A7C5T4V3-F1
#
_cell.length_a   1.000
_cell.length_b   1.000
_cell.length_c   1.000
_cell.angle_alpha   90.00
_cell.angle_beta   90.00
_cell.angle_gamma   90.00
#
_symmetry.space_group_name_H-M   'P 1'
#
loop_
_entity.id
_entity.type
_entity.pdbx_description
1 polymer ?
#
loop_
_entity_poly.entity_id
_entity_poly.type
_entity_poly.pdbx_seq_one_letter_code
_entity_poly.pdbx_strand_id
1 'polypeptide(L)'
;MHRLLEMLRDAAVELLDYSLVNVYKSLVYAFAYSSLMRRGLSVEALRPLERRMPSPICIVARSEFAPIIHEILNEVDELLSKTKPVVVTEAHLGETVKAIRSRVGRVDAILTYDCMSVIEQVALSAYLVKQGARAVFLDVVFINPLGRTSFVTKQLDAVTHEKTLRGVTEYIAESLRAYISRKSTHVDKVVHEVGQIGLEEFVDRVSIESLAQEVSREALRHPSGKVLLVSDHGYDIVLSRRDNFIYVVHGYASSKRGPEDVELAPFSKLVFFVVTIR
;
A
#
# COMPACT_ATOMS: atom_id res chain seq x y z
N MET A 1 -12.45 -4.88 -6.14
CA MET A 1 -11.35 -4.15 -5.47
C MET A 1 -10.58 -3.25 -6.43
N HIS A 2 -9.96 -3.79 -7.49
CA HIS A 2 -9.15 -2.96 -8.43
C HIS A 2 -9.92 -1.73 -8.96
N ARG A 3 -11.18 -1.90 -9.37
CA ARG A 3 -12.03 -0.78 -9.84
C ARG A 3 -12.20 0.33 -8.79
N LEU A 4 -12.32 -0.02 -7.51
CA LEU A 4 -12.42 0.97 -6.43
C LEU A 4 -11.10 1.71 -6.22
N LEU A 5 -9.97 1.03 -6.35
CA LEU A 5 -8.64 1.64 -6.30
C LEU A 5 -8.40 2.60 -7.47
N GLU A 6 -8.85 2.22 -8.66
CA GLU A 6 -8.84 3.08 -9.85
C GLU A 6 -9.70 4.33 -9.65
N MET A 7 -10.93 4.17 -9.14
CA MET A 7 -11.81 5.31 -8.81
C MET A 7 -11.20 6.23 -7.76
N LEU A 8 -10.59 5.68 -6.70
CA LEU A 8 -9.94 6.46 -5.66
C LEU A 8 -8.72 7.20 -6.21
N ARG A 9 -7.92 6.56 -7.08
CA ARG A 9 -6.82 7.22 -7.78
C ARG A 9 -7.33 8.39 -8.62
N ASP A 10 -8.36 8.19 -9.42
CA ASP A 10 -8.88 9.23 -10.31
C ASP A 10 -9.38 10.44 -9.51
N ALA A 11 -10.09 10.20 -8.40
CA ALA A 11 -10.46 11.27 -7.47
C ALA A 11 -9.23 11.96 -6.85
N ALA A 12 -8.17 11.20 -6.55
CA ALA A 12 -6.92 11.76 -6.03
C ALA A 12 -6.13 12.58 -7.07
N VAL A 13 -6.27 12.30 -8.37
CA VAL A 13 -5.63 13.08 -9.45
C VAL A 13 -6.13 14.52 -9.46
N GLU A 14 -7.43 14.72 -9.26
CA GLU A 14 -8.07 16.04 -9.21
C GLU A 14 -7.53 16.90 -8.05
N LEU A 15 -7.05 16.27 -6.97
CA LEU A 15 -6.45 16.97 -5.82
C LEU A 15 -4.96 17.28 -5.96
N LEU A 16 -4.29 16.82 -7.01
CA LEU A 16 -2.84 17.03 -7.15
C LEU A 16 -2.46 18.49 -7.41
N ASP A 17 -3.42 19.35 -7.74
CA ASP A 17 -3.21 20.80 -7.84
C ASP A 17 -2.88 21.44 -6.48
N TYR A 18 -3.18 20.75 -5.36
CA TYR A 18 -2.75 21.18 -4.02
C TYR A 18 -1.29 20.81 -3.72
N SER A 19 -0.98 19.52 -3.77
CA SER A 19 0.36 18.90 -3.75
C SER A 19 0.24 17.39 -3.53
N LEU A 20 1.25 16.62 -3.92
CA LEU A 20 1.28 15.17 -3.63
C LEU A 20 1.28 14.88 -2.12
N VAL A 21 1.96 15.71 -1.32
CA VAL A 21 1.99 15.57 0.14
C VAL A 21 0.60 15.71 0.73
N ASN A 22 -0.18 16.68 0.25
CA ASN A 22 -1.55 16.86 0.73
C ASN A 22 -2.47 15.73 0.28
N VAL A 23 -2.33 15.24 -0.95
CA VAL A 23 -3.06 14.05 -1.43
C VAL A 23 -2.75 12.85 -0.54
N TYR A 24 -1.48 12.59 -0.25
CA TYR A 24 -1.07 11.50 0.63
C TYR A 24 -1.68 11.60 2.03
N LYS A 25 -1.58 12.78 2.68
CA LYS A 25 -2.19 13.03 4.00
C LYS A 25 -3.70 12.82 3.98
N SER A 26 -4.37 13.28 2.91
CA SER A 26 -5.82 13.15 2.76
C SER A 26 -6.29 11.71 2.56
N LEU A 27 -5.51 10.89 1.83
CA LEU A 27 -5.77 9.46 1.68
C LEU A 27 -5.61 8.75 3.03
N VAL A 28 -4.49 8.97 3.73
CA VAL A 28 -4.25 8.38 5.07
C VAL A 28 -5.37 8.76 6.04
N TYR A 29 -5.74 10.04 6.07
CA TYR A 29 -6.87 10.53 6.85
C TYR A 29 -8.18 9.82 6.49
N ALA A 30 -8.50 9.71 5.20
CA ALA A 30 -9.75 9.12 4.74
C ALA A 30 -9.85 7.62 5.05
N PHE A 31 -8.73 6.87 4.98
CA PHE A 31 -8.65 5.47 5.41
C PHE A 31 -8.95 5.30 6.90
N ALA A 32 -8.32 6.11 7.75
CA ALA A 32 -8.58 6.06 9.18
C ALA A 32 -9.99 6.55 9.53
N TYR A 33 -10.46 7.63 8.90
CA TYR A 33 -11.80 8.20 9.08
C TYR A 33 -12.89 7.20 8.73
N SER A 34 -12.83 6.63 7.52
CA SER A 34 -13.82 5.66 7.04
C SER A 34 -13.87 4.41 7.94
N SER A 35 -12.71 3.94 8.41
CA SER A 35 -12.65 2.81 9.33
C SER A 35 -13.27 3.11 10.71
N LEU A 36 -12.99 4.28 11.30
CA LEU A 36 -13.60 4.71 12.57
C LEU A 36 -15.12 4.82 12.43
N MET A 37 -15.60 5.49 11.38
CA MET A 37 -17.02 5.68 11.11
C MET A 37 -17.75 4.34 10.94
N ARG A 38 -17.18 3.42 10.15
CA ARG A 38 -17.73 2.07 9.95
C ARG A 38 -17.85 1.28 11.26
N ARG A 39 -16.96 1.53 12.22
CA ARG A 39 -16.96 0.88 13.54
C ARG A 39 -17.76 1.65 14.60
N GLY A 40 -18.42 2.76 14.24
CA GLY A 40 -19.16 3.61 15.18
C GLY A 40 -18.27 4.27 16.23
N LEU A 41 -16.99 4.52 15.92
CA LEU A 41 -16.00 5.09 16.83
C LEU A 41 -15.87 6.60 16.64
N SER A 42 -15.44 7.30 17.69
CA SER A 42 -15.13 8.72 17.62
C SER A 42 -13.98 8.98 16.64
N VAL A 43 -14.12 10.05 15.84
CA VAL A 43 -13.08 10.53 14.93
C VAL A 43 -12.14 11.55 15.59
N GLU A 44 -12.27 11.79 16.90
CA GLU A 44 -11.47 12.79 17.61
C GLU A 44 -9.96 12.51 17.55
N ALA A 45 -9.58 11.23 17.56
CA ALA A 45 -8.19 10.80 17.43
C ALA A 45 -7.53 11.25 16.10
N LEU A 46 -8.30 11.68 15.10
CA LEU A 46 -7.78 12.21 13.83
C LEU A 46 -7.53 13.71 13.82
N ARG A 47 -7.94 14.45 14.87
CA ARG A 47 -7.72 15.91 14.95
C ARG A 47 -6.26 16.33 14.73
N PRO A 48 -5.23 15.62 15.25
CA PRO A 48 -3.84 15.98 15.00
C PRO A 48 -3.48 15.99 13.51
N LEU A 49 -3.94 15.00 12.74
CA LEU A 49 -3.71 14.91 11.30
C LEU A 49 -4.56 15.94 10.53
N GLU A 50 -5.82 16.12 10.91
CA GLU A 50 -6.74 17.08 10.27
C GLU A 50 -6.20 18.51 10.32
N ARG A 51 -5.60 18.92 11.45
CA ARG A 51 -5.00 20.26 11.62
C ARG A 51 -3.79 20.52 10.72
N ARG A 52 -3.20 19.49 10.12
CA ARG A 52 -2.04 19.58 9.21
C ARG A 52 -2.44 19.66 7.73
N MET A 53 -3.74 19.70 7.43
CA MET A 53 -4.28 19.77 6.08
C MET A 53 -5.14 21.02 5.88
N PRO A 54 -5.13 21.63 4.68
CA PRO A 54 -6.09 22.67 4.33
C PRO A 54 -7.54 22.17 4.43
N SER A 55 -8.44 23.01 4.95
CA SER A 55 -9.85 22.65 5.12
C SER A 55 -10.55 22.11 3.86
N PRO A 56 -10.32 22.66 2.65
CA PRO A 56 -10.91 22.09 1.43
C PRO A 56 -10.52 20.62 1.21
N ILE A 57 -9.28 20.26 1.51
CA ILE A 57 -8.76 18.90 1.33
C ILE A 57 -9.39 17.95 2.37
N CYS A 58 -9.59 18.40 3.61
CA CYS A 58 -10.32 17.62 4.62
C CYS A 58 -11.76 17.34 4.19
N ILE A 59 -12.43 18.30 3.53
CA ILE A 59 -13.78 18.12 3.02
C ILE A 59 -13.80 17.06 1.93
N VAL A 60 -12.90 17.12 0.95
CA VAL A 60 -12.83 16.12 -0.12
C VAL A 60 -12.49 14.74 0.44
N ALA A 61 -11.55 14.64 1.38
CA ALA A 61 -11.21 13.38 2.04
C ALA A 61 -12.43 12.71 2.70
N ARG A 62 -13.34 13.49 3.30
CA ARG A 62 -14.56 12.98 3.94
C ARG A 62 -15.70 12.70 2.96
N SER A 63 -15.88 13.55 1.96
CA SER A 63 -17.05 13.53 1.09
C SER A 63 -16.85 12.67 -0.17
N GLU A 64 -15.64 12.62 -0.70
CA GLU A 64 -15.34 11.91 -1.94
C GLU A 64 -14.53 10.63 -1.70
N PHE A 65 -13.48 10.69 -0.87
CA PHE A 65 -12.62 9.52 -0.64
C PHE A 65 -13.25 8.52 0.32
N ALA A 66 -13.80 8.98 1.45
CA ALA A 66 -14.29 8.09 2.49
C ALA A 66 -15.37 7.09 2.03
N PRO A 67 -16.33 7.45 1.14
CA PRO A 67 -17.28 6.48 0.59
C PRO A 67 -16.62 5.39 -0.25
N ILE A 68 -15.67 5.74 -1.14
CA ILE A 68 -14.95 4.76 -1.97
C ILE A 68 -14.12 3.84 -1.07
N ILE A 69 -13.44 4.44 -0.09
CA ILE A 69 -12.63 3.72 0.89
C ILE A 69 -13.46 2.80 1.78
N HIS A 70 -14.69 3.20 2.12
CA HIS A 70 -15.61 2.33 2.87
C HIS A 70 -15.83 1.01 2.13
N GLU A 71 -16.11 1.09 0.82
CA GLU A 71 -16.26 -0.10 -0.03
C GLU A 71 -14.95 -0.89 -0.15
N ILE A 72 -13.81 -0.22 -0.30
CA ILE A 72 -12.49 -0.90 -0.31
C ILE A 72 -12.30 -1.70 0.98
N LEU A 73 -12.56 -1.08 2.14
CA LEU A 73 -12.38 -1.74 3.43
C LEU A 73 -13.37 -2.91 3.61
N ASN A 74 -14.58 -2.84 3.06
CA ASN A 74 -15.54 -3.95 3.07
C ASN A 74 -15.04 -5.12 2.22
N GLU A 75 -14.51 -4.85 1.02
CA GLU A 75 -13.90 -5.88 0.18
C GLU A 75 -12.66 -6.52 0.85
N VAL A 76 -11.86 -5.72 1.57
CA VAL A 76 -10.72 -6.20 2.35
C VAL A 76 -11.16 -7.14 3.46
N ASP A 77 -12.20 -6.78 4.23
CA ASP A 77 -12.72 -7.63 5.30
C ASP A 77 -13.34 -8.91 4.74
N GLU A 78 -14.04 -8.84 3.61
CA GLU A 78 -14.58 -10.00 2.91
C GLU A 78 -13.45 -10.94 2.44
N LEU A 79 -12.40 -10.40 1.84
CA LEU A 79 -11.23 -11.17 1.39
C LEU A 79 -10.53 -11.87 2.55
N LEU A 80 -10.32 -11.15 3.66
CA LEU A 80 -9.63 -11.67 4.85
C LEU A 80 -10.50 -12.61 5.71
N SER A 81 -11.83 -12.49 5.66
CA SER A 81 -12.76 -13.38 6.37
C SER A 81 -13.03 -14.69 5.61
N LYS A 82 -13.00 -14.64 4.27
CA LYS A 82 -13.13 -15.84 3.42
C LYS A 82 -11.90 -16.75 3.49
N THR A 83 -10.74 -16.24 3.89
CA THR A 83 -9.53 -17.02 4.16
C THR A 83 -9.69 -17.90 5.41
N LYS A 84 -10.38 -19.02 5.28
CA LYS A 84 -10.19 -20.22 6.13
C LYS A 84 -8.73 -20.70 5.99
N PRO A 85 -8.16 -21.35 7.02
CA PRO A 85 -6.72 -21.57 7.08
C PRO A 85 -6.29 -22.56 5.99
N VAL A 86 -5.21 -22.20 5.27
CA VAL A 86 -4.34 -23.07 4.45
C VAL A 86 -4.65 -23.09 2.92
N VAL A 87 -3.67 -22.58 2.15
CA VAL A 87 -3.47 -22.60 0.68
C VAL A 87 -4.55 -21.94 -0.18
N VAL A 88 -4.63 -20.62 -0.10
CA VAL A 88 -5.27 -19.80 -1.13
C VAL A 88 -4.20 -19.50 -2.19
N THR A 89 -4.48 -19.70 -3.47
CA THR A 89 -3.56 -19.44 -4.60
C THR A 89 -2.94 -18.04 -4.51
N GLU A 90 -3.70 -17.10 -3.96
CA GLU A 90 -3.36 -15.71 -3.70
C GLU A 90 -2.29 -15.55 -2.62
N ALA A 91 -1.98 -16.57 -1.81
CA ALA A 91 -0.86 -16.55 -0.85
C ALA A 91 0.41 -17.24 -1.39
N HIS A 92 0.36 -17.79 -2.62
CA HIS A 92 1.49 -18.45 -3.27
C HIS A 92 2.19 -17.52 -4.25
N LEU A 93 3.45 -17.18 -3.97
CA LEU A 93 4.25 -16.23 -4.76
C LEU A 93 4.36 -16.67 -6.23
N GLY A 94 4.66 -17.94 -6.48
CA GLY A 94 4.76 -18.46 -7.86
C GLY A 94 3.48 -18.33 -8.69
N GLU A 95 2.31 -18.63 -8.12
CA GLU A 95 1.02 -18.48 -8.81
C GLU A 95 0.66 -17.01 -9.01
N THR A 96 0.94 -16.16 -8.03
CA THR A 96 0.79 -14.71 -8.14
C THR A 96 1.66 -14.16 -9.28
N VAL A 97 2.93 -14.56 -9.37
CA VAL A 97 3.84 -14.11 -10.43
C VAL A 97 3.40 -14.62 -11.81
N LYS A 98 2.90 -15.87 -11.90
CA LYS A 98 2.28 -16.37 -13.14
C LYS A 98 1.05 -15.53 -13.54
N ALA A 99 0.19 -15.19 -12.58
CA ALA A 99 -0.98 -14.35 -12.82
C ALA A 99 -0.57 -12.95 -13.30
N ILE A 100 0.38 -12.30 -12.64
CA ILE A 100 0.93 -11.00 -13.07
C ILE A 100 1.47 -11.12 -14.49
N ARG A 101 2.32 -12.13 -14.77
CA ARG A 101 2.88 -12.36 -16.11
C ARG A 101 1.80 -12.55 -17.17
N SER A 102 0.70 -13.21 -16.86
CA SER A 102 -0.41 -13.38 -17.80
C SER A 102 -1.10 -12.06 -18.15
N ARG A 103 -1.12 -11.10 -17.21
CA ARG A 103 -1.77 -9.79 -17.39
C ARG A 103 -0.86 -8.73 -18.00
N VAL A 104 0.41 -8.70 -17.58
CA VAL A 104 1.36 -7.65 -18.01
C VAL A 104 2.43 -8.16 -18.96
N GLY A 105 2.63 -9.46 -19.12
CA GLY A 105 3.69 -10.01 -19.95
C GLY A 105 5.06 -9.59 -19.42
N ARG A 106 5.89 -9.03 -20.31
CA ARG A 106 7.20 -8.49 -19.96
C ARG A 106 7.11 -7.06 -19.45
N VAL A 107 7.96 -6.70 -18.48
CA VAL A 107 8.13 -5.33 -17.97
C VAL A 107 9.59 -4.89 -18.15
N ASP A 108 9.85 -3.59 -18.13
CA ASP A 108 11.22 -3.03 -18.21
C ASP A 108 11.91 -3.07 -16.84
N ALA A 109 11.16 -2.71 -15.79
CA ALA A 109 11.67 -2.62 -14.43
C ALA A 109 10.65 -3.12 -13.39
N ILE A 110 11.17 -3.58 -12.25
CA ILE A 110 10.41 -3.90 -11.05
C ILE A 110 10.94 -3.07 -9.89
N LEU A 111 10.03 -2.38 -9.21
CA LEU A 111 10.31 -1.65 -7.97
C LEU A 111 9.54 -2.32 -6.83
N THR A 112 10.27 -2.97 -5.94
CA THR A 112 9.73 -3.63 -4.76
C THR A 112 9.94 -2.76 -3.53
N TYR A 113 8.86 -2.46 -2.83
CA TYR A 113 8.90 -1.67 -1.61
C TYR A 113 8.68 -2.55 -0.38
N ASP A 114 9.51 -2.35 0.62
CA ASP A 114 9.40 -2.96 1.94
C ASP A 114 8.34 -2.16 2.73
N CYS A 115 7.23 -2.81 3.12
CA CYS A 115 6.14 -2.21 3.91
C CYS A 115 5.34 -1.07 3.23
N MET A 116 5.18 -1.05 1.90
CA MET A 116 4.36 -0.03 1.22
C MET A 116 2.89 -0.45 1.17
N SER A 117 2.01 0.38 1.71
CA SER A 117 0.57 0.11 1.73
C SER A 117 -0.11 0.56 0.44
N VAL A 118 -1.35 0.13 0.28
CA VAL A 118 -2.24 0.57 -0.81
C VAL A 118 -2.41 2.10 -0.84
N ILE A 119 -2.24 2.75 0.31
CA ILE A 119 -2.36 4.21 0.45
C ILE A 119 -1.27 4.92 -0.37
N GLU A 120 0.00 4.55 -0.19
CA GLU A 120 1.09 5.11 -0.99
C GLU A 120 0.94 4.72 -2.46
N GLN A 121 0.52 3.48 -2.76
CA GLN A 121 0.33 3.05 -4.14
C GLN A 121 -0.73 3.89 -4.88
N VAL A 122 -1.83 4.26 -4.24
CA VAL A 122 -2.84 5.16 -4.81
C VAL A 122 -2.26 6.55 -5.05
N ALA A 123 -1.55 7.11 -4.07
CA ALA A 123 -0.91 8.43 -4.20
C ALA A 123 0.11 8.46 -5.36
N LEU A 124 0.97 7.42 -5.46
CA LEU A 124 1.95 7.28 -6.52
C LEU A 124 1.28 7.08 -7.89
N SER A 125 0.23 6.28 -7.96
CA SER A 125 -0.53 6.04 -9.19
C SER A 125 -1.19 7.32 -9.69
N ALA A 126 -1.80 8.11 -8.80
CA ALA A 126 -2.38 9.41 -9.13
C ALA A 126 -1.31 10.39 -9.64
N TYR A 127 -0.17 10.46 -8.95
CA TYR A 127 0.95 11.29 -9.38
C TYR A 127 1.42 10.94 -10.79
N LEU A 128 1.60 9.66 -11.10
CA LEU A 128 2.03 9.21 -12.43
C LEU A 128 1.02 9.58 -13.52
N VAL A 129 -0.28 9.43 -13.24
CA VAL A 129 -1.35 9.85 -14.16
C VAL A 129 -1.29 11.35 -14.45
N LYS A 130 -1.10 12.18 -13.42
CA LYS A 130 -0.93 13.63 -13.60
C LYS A 130 0.31 14.00 -14.41
N GLN A 131 1.37 13.18 -14.35
CA GLN A 131 2.58 13.32 -15.17
C GLN A 131 2.43 12.78 -16.60
N GLY A 132 1.23 12.30 -16.98
CA GLY A 132 0.94 11.80 -18.32
C GLY A 132 1.31 10.34 -18.55
N ALA A 133 1.69 9.59 -17.51
CA ALA A 133 1.86 8.14 -17.60
C ALA A 133 0.53 7.42 -17.33
N ARG A 134 0.34 6.24 -17.89
CA ARG A 134 -0.79 5.36 -17.54
C ARG A 134 -0.39 4.48 -16.36
N ALA A 135 -1.04 4.61 -15.21
CA ALA A 135 -0.83 3.75 -14.05
C ALA A 135 -2.10 2.93 -13.74
N VAL A 136 -1.99 1.60 -13.63
CA VAL A 136 -3.13 0.67 -13.52
C VAL A 136 -2.90 -0.33 -12.39
N PHE A 137 -3.86 -0.45 -11.49
CA PHE A 137 -3.95 -1.53 -10.51
C PHE A 137 -4.34 -2.84 -11.21
N LEU A 138 -3.55 -3.89 -11.00
CA LEU A 138 -3.88 -5.22 -11.50
C LEU A 138 -5.05 -5.81 -10.69
N ASP A 139 -5.86 -6.66 -11.31
CA ASP A 139 -6.86 -7.48 -10.60
C ASP A 139 -6.24 -8.71 -9.91
N VAL A 140 -4.96 -8.61 -9.55
CA VAL A 140 -4.20 -9.62 -8.84
C VAL A 140 -3.92 -9.08 -7.44
N VAL A 141 -4.13 -9.91 -6.43
CA VAL A 141 -3.86 -9.58 -5.03
C VAL A 141 -3.03 -10.71 -4.46
N PHE A 142 -1.99 -10.37 -3.72
CA PHE A 142 -1.26 -11.34 -2.91
C PHE A 142 -1.64 -11.19 -1.45
N ILE A 143 -2.01 -12.30 -0.81
CA ILE A 143 -2.34 -12.35 0.60
C ILE A 143 -1.09 -12.81 1.35
N ASN A 144 -0.63 -11.98 2.27
CA ASN A 144 0.46 -12.27 3.20
C ASN A 144 -0.14 -12.48 4.61
N PRO A 145 -0.53 -13.71 5.00
CA PRO A 145 -1.25 -13.93 6.26
C PRO A 145 -0.45 -13.52 7.50
N LEU A 146 0.88 -13.49 7.40
CA LEU A 146 1.75 -13.08 8.51
C LEU A 146 1.97 -11.56 8.57
N GLY A 147 1.66 -10.84 7.49
CA GLY A 147 1.92 -9.42 7.34
C GLY A 147 3.39 -9.04 7.50
N ARG A 148 4.29 -9.90 6.98
CA ARG A 148 5.75 -9.79 7.17
C ARG A 148 6.51 -10.25 5.94
N THR A 149 7.65 -9.63 5.66
CA THR A 149 8.60 -10.03 4.61
C THR A 149 8.96 -11.51 4.69
N SER A 150 9.12 -12.04 5.90
CA SER A 150 9.49 -13.44 6.13
C SER A 150 8.50 -14.45 5.55
N PHE A 151 7.24 -14.07 5.31
CA PHE A 151 6.28 -14.95 4.67
C PHE A 151 6.62 -15.19 3.20
N VAL A 152 6.89 -14.12 2.46
CA VAL A 152 7.19 -14.19 1.03
C VAL A 152 8.59 -14.76 0.79
N THR A 153 9.59 -14.40 1.58
CA THR A 153 10.96 -14.87 1.38
C THR A 153 11.14 -16.36 1.66
N LYS A 154 10.33 -16.95 2.54
CA LYS A 154 10.34 -18.40 2.81
C LYS A 154 9.84 -19.23 1.64
N GLN A 155 9.13 -18.63 0.68
CA GLN A 155 8.62 -19.31 -0.51
C GLN A 155 9.69 -19.45 -1.60
N LEU A 156 10.85 -18.80 -1.44
CA LEU A 156 11.96 -18.93 -2.38
C LEU A 156 12.75 -20.21 -2.15
N ASP A 157 13.19 -20.81 -3.25
CA ASP A 157 14.23 -21.83 -3.23
C ASP A 157 15.58 -21.17 -2.98
N ALA A 158 16.20 -21.51 -1.84
CA ALA A 158 17.49 -20.97 -1.42
C ALA A 158 18.64 -21.31 -2.38
N VAL A 159 18.46 -22.29 -3.27
CA VAL A 159 19.47 -22.67 -4.26
C VAL A 159 19.50 -21.67 -5.42
N THR A 160 18.36 -21.09 -5.78
CA THR A 160 18.24 -20.19 -6.94
C THR A 160 18.23 -18.72 -6.52
N HIS A 161 17.65 -18.41 -5.36
CA HIS A 161 17.47 -17.04 -4.90
C HIS A 161 17.74 -16.94 -3.40
N GLU A 162 18.38 -15.84 -2.97
CA GLU A 162 18.53 -15.56 -1.54
C GLU A 162 17.17 -15.42 -0.87
N LYS A 163 17.01 -15.91 0.38
CA LYS A 163 15.80 -15.75 1.18
C LYS A 163 15.65 -14.34 1.77
N THR A 164 15.77 -13.33 0.92
CA THR A 164 15.69 -11.90 1.22
C THR A 164 14.65 -11.25 0.31
N LEU A 165 14.18 -10.05 0.66
CA LEU A 165 13.27 -9.29 -0.22
C LEU A 165 13.93 -8.94 -1.56
N ARG A 166 15.27 -8.82 -1.59
CA ARG A 166 16.03 -8.68 -2.82
C ARG A 166 15.88 -9.94 -3.69
N GLY A 167 16.05 -11.13 -3.13
CA GLY A 167 15.84 -12.38 -3.87
C GLY A 167 14.39 -12.54 -4.37
N VAL A 168 13.39 -12.05 -3.63
CA VAL A 168 11.99 -12.02 -4.12
C VAL A 168 11.88 -11.10 -5.33
N THR A 169 12.52 -9.92 -5.26
CA THR A 169 12.52 -8.94 -6.35
C THR A 169 13.19 -9.48 -7.61
N GLU A 170 14.31 -10.18 -7.45
CA GLU A 170 15.04 -10.86 -8.53
C GLU A 170 14.18 -11.99 -9.14
N TYR A 171 13.54 -12.82 -8.31
CA TYR A 171 12.64 -13.88 -8.78
C TYR A 171 11.49 -13.36 -9.66
N ILE A 172 10.84 -12.26 -9.25
CA ILE A 172 9.77 -11.63 -10.04
C ILE A 172 10.36 -11.05 -11.33
N ALA A 173 11.54 -10.42 -11.26
CA ALA A 173 12.21 -9.81 -12.40
C ALA A 173 12.57 -10.84 -13.47
N GLU A 174 13.15 -11.98 -13.09
CA GLU A 174 13.45 -13.08 -14.00
C GLU A 174 12.17 -13.62 -14.66
N SER A 175 11.13 -13.84 -13.85
CA SER A 175 9.84 -14.38 -14.30
C SER A 175 9.15 -13.46 -15.33
N LEU A 176 9.26 -12.15 -15.14
CA LEU A 176 8.71 -11.12 -16.03
C LEU A 176 9.72 -10.61 -17.08
N ARG A 177 10.94 -11.15 -17.12
CA ARG A 177 12.02 -10.72 -18.03
C ARG A 177 12.32 -9.21 -17.93
N ALA A 178 12.31 -8.69 -16.72
CA ALA A 178 12.69 -7.30 -16.44
C ALA A 178 14.20 -7.14 -16.48
N TYR A 179 14.67 -6.00 -16.98
CA TYR A 179 16.10 -5.68 -17.01
C TYR A 179 16.59 -5.05 -15.72
N ILE A 180 15.69 -4.39 -15.01
CA ILE A 180 15.98 -3.67 -13.78
C ILE A 180 15.09 -4.23 -12.67
N SER A 181 15.69 -4.46 -11.52
CA SER A 181 15.00 -4.87 -10.31
C SER A 181 15.58 -4.08 -9.14
N ARG A 182 14.76 -3.31 -8.44
CA ARG A 182 15.19 -2.51 -7.28
C ARG A 182 14.32 -2.78 -6.08
N LYS A 183 14.93 -2.72 -4.91
CA LYS A 183 14.28 -2.79 -3.60
C LYS A 183 14.43 -1.45 -2.90
N SER A 184 13.35 -0.95 -2.30
CA SER A 184 13.34 0.24 -1.45
C SER A 184 12.87 -0.12 -0.04
N THR A 185 13.57 0.40 0.99
CA THR A 185 13.24 0.23 2.42
C THR A 185 12.75 1.50 3.07
N HIS A 186 12.37 2.50 2.28
CA HIS A 186 12.08 3.84 2.79
C HIS A 186 10.92 3.84 3.80
N VAL A 187 9.80 3.20 3.46
CA VAL A 187 8.62 3.13 4.35
C VAL A 187 8.91 2.26 5.57
N ASP A 188 9.47 1.08 5.35
CA ASP A 188 9.88 0.14 6.39
C ASP A 188 10.75 0.80 7.48
N LYS A 189 11.77 1.58 7.11
CA LYS A 189 12.62 2.30 8.07
C LYS A 189 11.81 3.22 8.99
N VAL A 190 10.84 3.96 8.44
CA VAL A 190 10.01 4.87 9.23
C VAL A 190 9.15 4.10 10.25
N VAL A 191 8.60 2.95 9.86
CA VAL A 191 7.78 2.13 10.77
C VAL A 191 8.64 1.38 11.80
N HIS A 192 9.88 0.99 11.45
CA HIS A 192 10.79 0.27 12.33
C HIS A 192 11.52 1.13 13.37
N GLU A 193 11.78 2.41 13.09
CA GLU A 193 12.57 3.28 13.97
C GLU A 193 12.05 3.35 15.41
N VAL A 194 10.74 3.19 15.61
CA VAL A 194 10.08 3.31 16.92
C VAL A 194 9.15 2.13 17.26
N GLY A 195 8.93 1.19 16.32
CA GLY A 195 8.06 0.01 16.48
C GLY A 195 6.55 0.30 16.50
N GLN A 196 6.16 1.49 16.94
CA GLN A 196 4.83 2.11 16.81
C GLN A 196 5.04 3.60 16.59
N ILE A 197 4.44 4.14 15.53
CA ILE A 197 4.56 5.55 15.17
C ILE A 197 3.18 6.18 15.04
N GLY A 198 2.99 7.38 15.59
CA GLY A 198 1.74 8.11 15.43
C GLY A 198 1.39 8.36 13.98
N LEU A 199 0.11 8.30 13.64
CA LEU A 199 -0.33 8.46 12.25
C LEU A 199 0.15 9.77 11.64
N GLU A 200 0.09 10.87 12.40
CA GLU A 200 0.53 12.20 11.99
C GLU A 200 2.06 12.30 11.85
N GLU A 201 2.82 11.61 12.69
CA GLU A 201 4.27 11.57 12.59
C GLU A 201 4.71 10.71 11.40
N PHE A 202 4.03 9.58 11.19
CA PHE A 202 4.26 8.66 10.09
C PHE A 202 4.14 9.37 8.74
N VAL A 203 3.04 10.10 8.52
CA VAL A 203 2.83 10.81 7.24
C VAL A 203 3.84 11.92 6.97
N ASP A 204 4.42 12.51 8.02
CA ASP A 204 5.43 13.56 7.86
C ASP A 204 6.82 12.96 7.63
N ARG A 205 7.11 11.76 8.16
CA ARG A 205 8.39 11.06 7.94
C ARG A 205 8.45 10.32 6.61
N VAL A 206 7.32 9.82 6.08
CA VAL A 206 7.27 9.19 4.76
C VAL A 206 7.33 10.27 3.66
N SER A 207 8.51 10.42 3.05
CA SER A 207 8.71 11.27 1.87
C SER A 207 8.05 10.66 0.62
N ILE A 208 6.74 10.87 0.49
CA ILE A 208 5.97 10.41 -0.68
C ILE A 208 6.49 11.02 -2.00
N GLU A 209 7.03 12.23 -1.97
CA GLU A 209 7.65 12.88 -3.12
C GLU A 209 8.90 12.15 -3.60
N SER A 210 9.75 11.69 -2.68
CA SER A 210 10.94 10.90 -3.02
C SER A 210 10.55 9.58 -3.68
N LEU A 211 9.53 8.91 -3.13
CA LEU A 211 8.96 7.68 -3.71
C LEU A 211 8.41 7.95 -5.12
N ALA A 212 7.66 9.04 -5.30
CA ALA A 212 7.10 9.42 -6.60
C ALA A 212 8.17 9.73 -7.65
N GLN A 213 9.24 10.43 -7.26
CA GLN A 213 10.39 10.71 -8.12
C GLN A 213 11.16 9.42 -8.46
N GLU A 214 11.29 8.48 -7.53
CA GLU A 214 11.88 7.16 -7.82
C GLU A 214 11.08 6.44 -8.91
N VAL A 215 9.77 6.29 -8.71
CA VAL A 215 8.92 5.59 -9.67
C VAL A 215 8.88 6.30 -11.02
N SER A 216 8.70 7.62 -11.01
CA SER A 216 8.61 8.42 -12.23
C SER A 216 9.91 8.36 -13.04
N ARG A 217 11.08 8.41 -12.39
CA ARG A 217 12.37 8.25 -13.09
C ARG A 217 12.45 6.92 -13.84
N GLU A 218 12.04 5.82 -13.22
CA GLU A 218 12.09 4.51 -13.87
C GLU A 218 11.02 4.39 -14.96
N ALA A 219 9.80 4.88 -14.72
CA ALA A 219 8.72 4.89 -15.71
C ALA A 219 9.06 5.72 -16.97
N LEU A 220 9.74 6.86 -16.80
CA LEU A 220 10.04 7.79 -17.89
C LEU A 220 11.33 7.45 -18.65
N ARG A 221 12.26 6.70 -18.03
CA ARG A 221 13.57 6.38 -18.60
C ARG A 221 13.53 5.33 -19.71
N HIS A 222 12.53 4.44 -19.72
CA HIS A 222 12.50 3.28 -20.62
C HIS A 222 11.59 3.49 -21.84
N PRO A 223 11.95 2.90 -23.01
CA PRO A 223 11.16 3.05 -24.24
C PRO A 223 9.72 2.55 -24.14
N SER A 224 9.48 1.44 -23.42
CA SER A 224 8.10 0.96 -23.20
C SER A 224 7.46 1.53 -21.93
N GLY A 225 8.27 2.17 -21.08
CA GLY A 225 7.86 2.79 -19.81
C GLY A 225 7.17 1.83 -18.85
N LYS A 226 7.35 0.51 -19.04
CA LYS A 226 6.54 -0.49 -18.36
C LYS A 226 7.19 -0.92 -17.05
N VAL A 227 6.73 -0.36 -15.93
CA VAL A 227 7.29 -0.64 -14.60
C VAL A 227 6.25 -1.29 -13.72
N LEU A 228 6.63 -2.37 -13.03
CA LEU A 228 5.80 -3.00 -12.01
C LEU A 228 6.19 -2.48 -10.63
N LEU A 229 5.22 -1.90 -9.93
CA LEU A 229 5.31 -1.55 -8.51
C LEU A 229 4.71 -2.70 -7.69
N VAL A 230 5.47 -3.17 -6.72
CA VAL A 230 5.09 -4.25 -5.82
C VAL A 230 5.54 -3.92 -4.41
N SER A 231 4.84 -4.47 -3.42
CA SER A 231 5.32 -4.51 -2.03
C SER A 231 5.31 -5.95 -1.52
N ASP A 232 6.05 -6.25 -0.47
CA ASP A 232 6.00 -7.55 0.20
C ASP A 232 4.89 -7.65 1.26
N HIS A 233 4.50 -6.51 1.83
CA HIS A 233 3.34 -6.29 2.68
C HIS A 233 3.08 -4.78 2.84
N GLY A 234 1.90 -4.40 3.32
CA GLY A 234 1.66 -3.05 3.83
C GLY A 234 1.96 -2.91 5.33
N TYR A 235 1.37 -1.88 5.94
CA TYR A 235 1.31 -1.68 7.39
C TYR A 235 -0.14 -1.63 7.84
N ASP A 236 -0.38 -1.82 9.13
CA ASP A 236 -1.71 -1.69 9.71
C ASP A 236 -1.89 -0.34 10.40
N ILE A 237 -3.10 0.21 10.32
CA ILE A 237 -3.53 1.39 11.08
C ILE A 237 -4.33 0.90 12.27
N VAL A 238 -4.00 1.36 13.47
CA VAL A 238 -4.59 0.87 14.72
C VAL A 238 -4.96 2.04 15.63
N LEU A 239 -6.11 1.94 16.29
CA LEU A 239 -6.53 2.86 17.36
C LEU A 239 -6.17 2.25 18.73
N SER A 240 -5.36 2.93 19.53
CA SER A 240 -5.31 2.74 20.98
C SER A 240 -6.53 3.41 21.59
N ARG A 241 -7.50 2.63 22.10
CA ARG A 241 -8.66 3.19 22.81
C ARG A 241 -8.27 3.83 24.14
N ARG A 242 -7.27 3.27 24.81
CA ARG A 242 -6.75 3.78 26.08
C ARG A 242 -6.24 5.21 25.95
N ASP A 243 -5.46 5.46 24.91
CA ASP A 243 -4.77 6.74 24.70
C ASP A 243 -5.49 7.65 23.69
N ASN A 244 -6.61 7.17 23.13
CA ASN A 244 -7.37 7.84 22.06
C ASN A 244 -6.47 8.31 20.90
N PHE A 245 -5.59 7.41 20.45
CA PHE A 245 -4.49 7.73 19.54
C PHE A 245 -4.41 6.69 18.42
N ILE A 246 -4.09 7.15 17.20
CA ILE A 246 -3.97 6.28 16.04
C ILE A 246 -2.50 6.16 15.67
N TYR A 247 -2.06 4.93 15.46
CA TYR A 247 -0.67 4.61 15.15
C TYR A 247 -0.57 3.59 14.02
N VAL A 248 0.63 3.51 13.45
CA VAL A 248 1.01 2.57 12.37
C VAL A 248 1.94 1.49 12.92
N VAL A 249 1.80 0.26 12.40
CA VAL A 249 2.52 -0.94 12.84
C VAL A 249 2.72 -1.94 11.70
N HIS A 250 3.83 -2.70 11.75
CA HIS A 250 4.00 -3.93 10.97
C HIS A 250 3.20 -5.12 11.54
N GLY A 251 2.24 -5.64 10.77
CA GLY A 251 1.61 -6.93 11.04
C GLY A 251 1.00 -7.02 12.44
N TYR A 252 -0.07 -6.26 12.67
CA TYR A 252 -0.84 -6.24 13.90
C TYR A 252 -1.36 -7.64 14.22
N ALA A 253 -0.96 -8.13 15.40
CA ALA A 253 -1.44 -9.38 15.97
C ALA A 253 -2.14 -9.04 17.29
N SER A 254 -3.48 -9.14 17.30
CA SER A 254 -4.32 -8.87 18.46
C SER A 254 -3.90 -9.67 19.70
N SER A 255 -3.31 -10.86 19.51
CA SER A 255 -2.80 -11.70 20.60
C SER A 255 -1.54 -11.16 21.29
N LYS A 256 -0.88 -10.13 20.74
CA LYS A 256 0.39 -9.57 21.25
C LYS A 256 0.27 -8.12 21.70
N ARG A 257 -0.89 -7.49 21.52
CA ARG A 257 -1.11 -6.07 21.81
C ARG A 257 -2.31 -5.89 22.73
N GLY A 258 -2.42 -4.71 23.35
CA GLY A 258 -3.35 -4.48 24.47
C GLY A 258 -4.79 -4.86 24.09
N PRO A 259 -5.60 -5.37 25.04
CA PRO A 259 -6.97 -5.83 24.78
C PRO A 259 -7.92 -4.73 24.28
N GLU A 260 -7.49 -3.47 24.33
CA GLU A 260 -8.27 -2.29 23.94
C GLU A 260 -7.92 -1.72 22.57
N ASP A 261 -6.89 -2.25 21.90
CA ASP A 261 -6.49 -1.80 20.57
C ASP A 261 -7.48 -2.29 19.50
N VAL A 262 -7.80 -1.43 18.53
CA VAL A 262 -8.70 -1.75 17.42
C VAL A 262 -7.96 -1.60 16.10
N GLU A 263 -7.82 -2.71 15.36
CA GLU A 263 -7.29 -2.72 14.00
C GLU A 263 -8.25 -1.96 13.06
N LEU A 264 -7.85 -0.78 12.60
CA LEU A 264 -8.65 0.05 11.71
C LEU A 264 -8.50 -0.40 10.25
N ALA A 265 -7.28 -0.62 9.78
CA ALA A 265 -7.01 -1.04 8.41
C ALA A 265 -5.92 -2.11 8.36
N PRO A 266 -6.25 -3.37 8.02
CA PRO A 266 -5.35 -4.53 8.09
C PRO A 266 -4.48 -4.70 6.81
N PHE A 267 -3.86 -3.63 6.31
CA PHE A 267 -3.16 -3.67 5.02
C PHE A 267 -1.82 -4.42 5.04
N SER A 268 -1.28 -4.79 6.19
CA SER A 268 -0.11 -5.66 6.24
C SER A 268 -0.35 -7.00 5.56
N LYS A 269 -1.60 -7.47 5.53
CA LYS A 269 -1.95 -8.79 4.98
C LYS A 269 -2.19 -8.79 3.48
N LEU A 270 -2.23 -7.62 2.84
CA LEU A 270 -2.62 -7.47 1.44
C LEU A 270 -1.53 -6.75 0.65
N VAL A 271 -1.21 -7.32 -0.51
CA VAL A 271 -0.27 -6.77 -1.47
C VAL A 271 -1.00 -6.56 -2.79
N PHE A 272 -0.92 -5.32 -3.25
CA PHE A 272 -1.45 -4.88 -4.53
C PHE A 272 -0.30 -4.59 -5.49
N PHE A 273 -0.63 -4.64 -6.78
CA PHE A 273 0.32 -4.46 -7.87
C PHE A 273 -0.15 -3.33 -8.78
N VAL A 274 0.74 -2.39 -9.06
CA VAL A 274 0.48 -1.30 -10.00
C VAL A 274 1.45 -1.43 -11.16
N VAL A 275 0.93 -1.45 -12.38
CA VAL A 275 1.75 -1.34 -13.59
C VAL A 275 1.62 0.06 -14.14
N THR A 276 2.76 0.71 -14.39
CA THR A 276 2.82 1.96 -15.15
C THR A 276 3.26 1.66 -16.58
N ILE A 277 2.75 2.43 -17.54
CA ILE A 277 3.05 2.37 -18.97
C ILE A 277 3.14 3.82 -19.46
N ARG A 278 4.11 4.11 -20.33
CA ARG A 278 4.24 5.43 -20.96
C ARG A 278 3.35 5.55 -22.20
#